data_AF-A0A1Q7RLX7-F1
#
_entry.id   AF-A0A1Q7RLX7-F1
#
_cell.length_a   1.000
_cell.length_b   1.000
_cell.length_c   1.000
_cell.angle_alpha   90.00
_cell.angle_beta   90.00
_cell.angle_gamma   90.00
#
_symmetry.space_group_name_H-M   'P 1'
#
loop_
_entity.id
_entity.type
_entity.pdbx_description
1 polymer ?
#
loop_
_entity_poly.entity_id
_entity_poly.type
_entity_poly.pdbx_seq_one_letter_code
_entity_poly.pdbx_strand_id
1 'polypeptide(L)'
;MEKSQIVQETIDQLLIRIVPRSGYGEEDTRHLLREMQRRVGPEMRIRVEIVDDIPVGASGKYRWVISKLPLEFRRGRNENLFGAGTGE
;
A
#
# COMPACT_ATOMS: atom_id res chain seq x y z
N MET A 1 7.68 -7.03 15.92
CA MET A 1 8.41 -6.85 14.64
C MET A 1 9.41 -5.70 14.79
N GLU A 2 10.55 -5.75 14.09
CA GLU A 2 11.55 -4.68 14.07
C GLU A 2 11.30 -3.69 12.92
N LYS A 3 11.10 -4.22 11.71
CA LYS A 3 10.74 -3.45 10.52
C LYS A 3 9.60 -4.12 9.79
N SER A 4 8.77 -3.32 9.12
CA SER A 4 7.77 -3.82 8.19
C SER A 4 7.60 -2.90 6.99
N GLN A 5 7.37 -3.47 5.82
CA GLN A 5 7.18 -2.75 4.58
C GLN A 5 6.01 -3.34 3.82
N ILE A 6 5.10 -2.48 3.39
CA ILE A 6 3.93 -2.86 2.60
C ILE A 6 4.22 -2.46 1.16
N VAL A 7 4.17 -3.42 0.25
CA VAL A 7 4.36 -3.23 -1.18
C VAL A 7 3.05 -3.60 -1.87
N GLN A 8 2.36 -2.59 -2.39
CA GLN A 8 1.21 -2.81 -3.25
C GLN A 8 1.72 -3.08 -4.66
N GLU A 9 1.63 -4.33 -5.10
CA GLU A 9 2.07 -4.73 -6.44
C GLU A 9 1.01 -4.42 -7.49
N THR A 10 -0.25 -4.73 -7.17
CA THR A 10 -1.41 -4.44 -8.01
C THR A 10 -2.55 -3.90 -7.14
N ILE A 11 -3.69 -3.59 -7.76
CA ILE A 11 -4.87 -3.07 -7.04
C ILE A 11 -5.47 -4.13 -6.09
N ASP A 12 -5.26 -5.40 -6.42
CA ASP A 12 -5.72 -6.58 -5.71
C ASP A 12 -4.60 -7.34 -4.99
N GLN A 13 -3.34 -6.89 -5.03
CA GLN A 13 -2.20 -7.60 -4.42
C GLN A 13 -1.36 -6.71 -3.50
N LEU A 14 -1.21 -7.17 -2.25
CA LEU A 14 -0.33 -6.59 -1.24
C LEU A 14 0.71 -7.61 -0.79
N LEU A 15 1.96 -7.19 -0.76
CA LEU A 15 3.07 -7.92 -0.18
C LEU A 15 3.54 -7.19 1.08
N ILE A 16 3.47 -7.85 2.23
CA ILE A 16 3.93 -7.33 3.52
C ILE A 16 5.24 -8.04 3.85
N ARG A 17 6.34 -7.30 3.84
CA ARG A 17 7.65 -7.79 4.25
C ARG A 17 7.86 -7.45 5.71
N ILE A 18 8.31 -8.41 6.51
CA ILE A 18 8.46 -8.25 7.95
C ILE A 18 9.85 -8.73 8.37
N VAL A 19 10.56 -7.88 9.10
CA VAL A 19 11.75 -8.27 9.85
C VAL A 19 11.31 -8.66 11.25
N PRO A 20 11.31 -9.96 11.59
CA PRO A 20 10.90 -10.42 12.90
C PRO A 20 11.93 -9.94 13.94
N ARG A 21 11.44 -9.53 15.12
CA ARG A 21 12.33 -9.30 16.28
C ARG A 21 12.30 -10.54 17.16
N SER A 22 13.22 -10.64 18.11
CA SER A 22 13.16 -11.67 19.15
C SER A 22 11.77 -11.66 19.83
N GLY A 23 11.08 -12.81 19.75
CA GLY A 23 9.70 -13.00 20.23
C GLY A 23 8.58 -12.80 19.19
N TYR A 24 8.89 -12.47 17.93
CA TYR A 24 7.88 -12.43 16.85
C TYR A 24 7.60 -13.85 16.36
N GLY A 25 6.34 -14.29 16.45
CA GLY A 25 5.92 -15.63 16.05
C GLY A 25 4.92 -15.64 14.90
N GLU A 26 4.46 -16.85 14.58
CA GLU A 26 3.39 -17.04 13.60
C GLU A 26 2.07 -16.42 14.04
N GLU A 27 1.79 -16.35 15.34
CA GLU A 27 0.56 -15.78 15.88
C GLU A 27 0.46 -14.28 15.58
N ASP A 28 1.56 -13.54 15.73
CA ASP A 28 1.65 -12.14 15.33
C ASP A 28 1.39 -11.96 13.83
N THR A 29 1.96 -12.86 13.02
CA THR A 29 1.77 -12.85 11.55
C THR A 29 0.29 -13.06 11.20
N ARG A 30 -0.34 -14.06 11.81
CA ARG A 30 -1.77 -14.36 11.61
C ARG A 30 -2.65 -13.23 12.10
N HIS A 31 -2.32 -12.59 13.23
CA HIS A 31 -3.06 -11.44 13.74
C HIS A 31 -2.97 -10.25 12.78
N LEU A 32 -1.76 -9.91 12.34
CA LEU A 32 -1.53 -8.85 11.36
C LEU A 32 -2.28 -9.11 10.05
N LEU A 33 -2.23 -10.33 9.52
CA LEU A 33 -2.93 -10.71 8.30
C LEU A 33 -4.43 -10.49 8.42
N ARG A 34 -5.05 -10.94 9.53
CA ARG A 34 -6.48 -10.75 9.78
C ARG A 34 -6.87 -9.28 9.84
N GLU A 35 -6.11 -8.47 10.57
CA GLU A 35 -6.37 -7.03 10.70
C GLU A 35 -6.20 -6.30 9.37
N MET A 36 -5.17 -6.66 8.61
CA MET A 36 -4.96 -6.10 7.28
C MET A 36 -6.11 -6.49 6.34
N GLN A 37 -6.47 -7.77 6.27
CA GLN A 37 -7.57 -8.27 5.44
C GLN A 37 -8.89 -7.57 5.75
N ARG A 38 -9.16 -7.30 7.04
CA ARG A 38 -10.35 -6.53 7.46
C ARG A 38 -10.34 -5.09 6.94
N ARG A 39 -9.18 -4.46 6.85
CA ARG A 39 -9.05 -3.04 6.43
C ARG A 39 -9.13 -2.88 4.91
N VAL A 40 -8.49 -3.77 4.16
CA VAL A 40 -8.38 -3.66 2.69
C VAL A 40 -9.50 -4.38 1.94
N GLY A 41 -10.24 -5.26 2.64
CA GLY A 41 -11.34 -6.03 2.09
C GLY A 41 -10.95 -7.46 1.70
N PRO A 42 -11.95 -8.33 1.52
CA PRO A 42 -11.74 -9.76 1.25
C PRO A 42 -11.18 -10.07 -0.15
N GLU A 43 -11.35 -9.15 -1.11
CA GLU A 43 -10.87 -9.33 -2.49
C GLU A 43 -9.36 -9.09 -2.64
N MET A 44 -8.75 -8.44 -1.66
CA MET A 44 -7.31 -8.16 -1.66
C MET A 44 -6.51 -9.41 -1.29
N ARG A 45 -5.56 -9.79 -2.13
CA ARG A 45 -4.61 -10.87 -1.88
C ARG A 45 -3.41 -10.35 -1.12
N ILE A 46 -3.33 -10.72 0.16
CA ILE A 46 -2.23 -10.32 1.05
C ILE A 46 -1.23 -11.48 1.16
N ARG A 47 0.03 -11.21 0.82
CA ARG A 47 1.16 -12.11 1.03
C ARG A 47 2.05 -11.55 2.13
N VAL A 48 2.49 -12.39 3.06
CA VAL A 48 3.47 -12.00 4.09
C VAL A 48 4.76 -12.73 3.83
N GLU A 49 5.87 -11.99 3.79
CA GLU A 49 7.21 -12.52 3.61
C GLU A 49 8.08 -12.11 4.80
N ILE A 50 8.62 -13.11 5.50
CA ILE A 50 9.56 -12.87 6.59
C ILE A 50 10.94 -12.73 5.96
N VAL A 51 11.57 -11.58 6.15
CA VAL A 51 12.88 -11.24 5.58
C VAL A 51 13.86 -10.87 6.69
N ASP A 52 15.15 -11.04 6.42
CA ASP A 52 16.20 -10.75 7.39
C ASP A 52 16.43 -9.23 7.56
N ASP A 53 16.37 -8.48 6.46
CA ASP A 53 16.43 -7.02 6.48
C ASP A 53 15.59 -6.38 5.35
N ILE A 54 15.17 -5.13 5.57
CA ILE A 54 14.52 -4.30 4.55
C ILE A 54 15.44 -3.08 4.31
N PRO A 55 16.16 -3.04 3.19
CA PRO A 55 17.09 -1.95 2.91
C PRO A 55 16.33 -0.64 2.64
N VAL A 56 16.87 0.46 3.16
CA VAL A 56 16.39 1.81 2.81
C VAL A 56 16.76 2.14 1.37
N GLY A 57 15.89 2.82 0.64
CA GLY A 57 16.17 3.25 -0.73
C GLY A 57 17.37 4.20 -0.79
N ALA A 58 17.94 4.41 -1.98
CA ALA A 58 19.19 5.16 -2.20
C ALA A 58 19.28 6.56 -1.55
N SER A 59 18.15 7.20 -1.23
CA SER A 59 18.11 8.47 -0.49
C SER A 59 18.17 8.32 1.04
N GLY A 60 18.38 7.11 1.58
CA GLY A 60 18.37 6.81 3.01
C GLY A 60 16.98 6.86 3.67
N LYS A 61 15.92 7.20 2.92
CA LYS A 61 14.55 7.30 3.45
C LYS A 61 13.88 5.92 3.47
N TYR A 62 13.44 5.51 4.65
CA TYR A 62 12.65 4.30 4.81
C TYR A 62 11.23 4.53 4.27
N ARG A 63 10.83 3.75 3.25
CA ARG A 63 9.47 3.76 2.71
C ARG A 63 8.68 2.63 3.35
N TRP A 64 7.76 3.01 4.23
CA TRP A 64 6.84 2.07 4.89
C TRP A 64 5.83 1.47 3.92
N VAL A 65 5.37 2.27 2.94
CA VAL A 65 4.41 1.85 1.92
C VAL A 65 4.97 2.19 0.55
N ILE A 66 5.01 1.21 -0.34
CA ILE A 66 5.44 1.33 -1.73
C ILE A 66 4.26 0.90 -2.59
N SER A 67 3.70 1.82 -3.39
CA SER A 67 2.74 1.45 -4.42
C SER A 67 3.47 1.39 -5.76
N LYS A 68 3.41 0.22 -6.42
CA LYS A 68 3.89 0.02 -7.79
C LYS A 68 2.81 0.33 -8.83
N LEU A 69 1.62 0.72 -8.39
CA LEU A 69 0.54 1.07 -9.30
C LEU A 69 0.94 2.29 -10.14
N PRO A 70 0.63 2.28 -11.45
CA PRO A 70 0.71 3.51 -12.21
C PRO A 70 -0.20 4.52 -11.51
N LEU A 71 0.33 5.72 -11.24
CA LEU A 71 -0.48 6.86 -10.84
C LEU A 71 -1.36 7.20 -12.04
N GLU A 72 -2.49 6.51 -12.19
CA GLU A 72 -3.58 6.95 -13.04
C GLU A 72 -4.14 8.21 -12.38
N PHE A 73 -3.47 9.34 -12.65
CA PHE A 73 -4.01 10.65 -12.43
C PHE A 73 -5.31 10.70 -13.23
N ARG A 74 -6.44 10.44 -12.56
CA ARG A 74 -7.75 10.76 -13.09
C ARG A 74 -7.78 12.27 -13.23
N ARG A 75 -7.38 12.76 -14.41
CA ARG A 75 -7.55 14.14 -14.85
C ARG A 75 -9.05 14.38 -14.82
N GLY A 76 -9.53 14.93 -13.71
CA GLY A 76 -10.90 15.40 -13.62
C GLY A 76 -11.10 16.37 -14.77
N ARG A 77 -11.98 16.00 -15.71
CA ARG A 77 -12.56 16.95 -16.65
C ARG A 77 -13.30 17.97 -15.79
N ASN A 78 -12.65 19.10 -15.52
CA ASN A 78 -13.32 20.29 -15.04
C ASN A 78 -13.93 20.93 -16.30
N GLU A 79 -15.13 20.47 -16.66
CA GLU A 79 -15.94 21.13 -17.68
C GLU A 79 -16.46 22.42 -17.03
N ASN A 80 -15.95 23.55 -17.51
CA ASN A 80 -16.29 24.88 -17.01
C ASN A 80 -17.81 25.10 -17.08
N LEU A 81 -18.43 25.15 -15.91
CA LEU A 81 -19.81 25.57 -15.68
C LEU A 81 -19.92 27.11 -15.56
N PHE A 82 -19.11 27.86 -16.30
CA PHE A 82 -19.16 29.33 -16.36
C PHE A 82 -19.78 29.76 -17.69
N GLY A 83 -21.00 30.28 -17.59
CA GLY A 83 -21.76 30.80 -18.71
C GLY A 83 -21.15 32.06 -19.34
N ALA A 84 -21.39 32.19 -20.63
CA ALA A 84 -21.55 33.47 -21.33
C ALA A 84 -22.22 33.18 -22.68
N GLY A 85 -23.50 32.80 -22.64
CA GLY A 85 -24.40 32.94 -23.77
C GLY A 85 -25.12 34.28 -23.64
N THR A 86 -24.52 35.35 -24.16
CA THR A 86 -25.25 36.57 -24.51
C THR A 86 -25.65 36.44 -25.97
N GLY A 87 -26.96 36.44 -26.22
CA GLY A 87 -27.61 36.44 -27.55
C GLY A 87 -29.05 35.98 -27.33
N GLU A 88 -30.11 36.70 -27.68
CA GLU A 88 -30.36 37.94 -28.43
C GLU A 88 -31.54 38.67 -27.79
#